data_AF-A0A1C6TDP0-F1
#
_entry.id   AF-A0A1C6TDP0-F1
#
_cell.length_a   1.000
_cell.length_b   1.000
_cell.length_c   1.000
_cell.angle_alpha   90.00
_cell.angle_beta   90.00
_cell.angle_gamma   90.00
#
_symmetry.space_group_name_H-M   'P 1'
#
loop_
_entity.id
_entity.type
_entity.pdbx_description
1 polymer ?
#
loop_
_entity_poly.entity_id
_entity_poly.type
_entity_poly.pdbx_seq_one_letter_code
_entity_poly.pdbx_strand_id
1 'polypeptide(L)' 'MHEFVGNGTLPTSHCTDDGVGLVYRGTRLVEAVADHEGVAAYEVSRAEHGSVRETRIEPRLLTAQPA' A
#
# COMPACT_ATOMS: atom_id res chain seq x y z
N MET A 1 0.63 6.79 10.97
CA MET A 1 0.09 5.52 10.43
C MET A 1 0.51 4.32 11.27
N HIS A 2 1.81 4.00 11.37
CA HIS A 2 2.34 2.93 12.22
C HIS A 2 1.79 2.94 13.65
N GLU A 3 1.84 4.07 14.35
CA GLU A 3 1.30 4.19 15.72
C GLU A 3 -0.17 3.76 15.82
N PHE A 4 -1.03 4.22 14.90
CA PHE A 4 -2.45 3.92 14.91
C PHE A 4 -2.78 2.45 14.60
N VAL A 5 -1.97 1.79 13.76
CA VAL A 5 -2.09 0.34 13.54
C VAL A 5 -1.57 -0.43 14.75
N GLY A 6 -0.42 -0.03 15.30
CA GLY A 6 0.21 -0.70 16.44
C GLY A 6 -0.65 -0.67 17.71
N ASN A 7 -1.27 0.48 17.97
CA ASN A 7 -2.18 0.67 19.11
C ASN A 7 -3.61 0.17 18.85
N GLY A 8 -3.93 -0.30 17.63
CA GLY A 8 -5.22 -0.87 17.27
C GLY A 8 -6.34 0.13 16.98
N THR A 9 -6.03 1.44 16.91
CA THR A 9 -6.98 2.48 16.50
C THR A 9 -7.44 2.28 15.05
N LEU A 10 -6.51 1.87 14.18
CA LEU A 10 -6.79 1.54 12.78
C LEU A 10 -6.53 0.04 12.52
N PRO A 11 -7.33 -0.59 11.64
CA PRO A 11 -7.07 -1.95 11.19
C PRO A 11 -5.86 -1.98 10.24
N THR A 12 -5.58 -3.14 9.65
CA THR A 12 -4.64 -3.24 8.52
C THR A 12 -4.96 -2.17 7.48
N SER A 13 -3.94 -1.42 7.10
CA SER A 13 -4.07 -0.21 6.30
C SER A 13 -3.10 -0.23 5.14
N HIS A 14 -3.48 0.38 4.04
CA HIS A 14 -2.59 0.55 2.89
C HIS A 14 -2.09 1.98 2.80
N CYS A 15 -0.81 2.13 2.49
CA CYS A 15 -0.14 3.41 2.30
C CYS A 15 0.49 3.43 0.90
N THR A 16 0.70 4.63 0.36
CA THR A 16 1.30 4.83 -0.95
C THR A 16 2.35 5.94 -0.87
N ASP A 17 3.46 5.74 -1.56
CA ASP A 17 4.32 6.84 -1.94
C ASP A 17 3.59 7.77 -2.94
N ASP A 18 4.13 8.97 -3.14
CA ASP A 18 3.63 9.86 -4.19
C ASP A 18 3.75 9.20 -5.57
N GLY A 19 2.77 9.45 -6.44
CA GLY A 19 2.68 8.79 -7.75
C GLY A 19 2.18 7.34 -7.73
N VAL A 20 1.83 6.77 -6.57
CA VAL A 20 1.29 5.40 -6.45
C VAL A 20 -0.21 5.39 -6.17
N GLY A 21 -0.94 4.59 -6.94
CA GLY A 21 -2.37 4.34 -6.77
C GLY A 21 -2.67 2.88 -6.44
N LEU A 22 -3.72 2.64 -5.64
CA LEU A 22 -4.21 1.30 -5.33
C LEU A 22 -5.47 0.99 -6.14
N VAL A 23 -5.49 -0.17 -6.81
CA VAL A 23 -6.64 -0.64 -7.57
C VAL A 23 -7.38 -1.70 -6.76
N TYR A 24 -8.59 -1.35 -6.32
CA TYR A 24 -9.49 -2.29 -5.66
C TYR A 24 -10.59 -2.76 -6.59
N ARG A 25 -10.95 -4.04 -6.47
CA ARG A 25 -12.22 -4.57 -6.98
C ARG A 25 -13.12 -4.90 -5.80
N GLY A 26 -14.09 -4.03 -5.55
CA GLY A 26 -14.81 -4.03 -4.27
C GLY A 26 -13.85 -3.68 -3.14
N THR A 27 -13.67 -4.57 -2.18
CA THR A 27 -12.73 -4.41 -1.05
C THR A 27 -11.43 -5.19 -1.21
N ARG A 28 -11.27 -5.94 -2.31
CA ARG A 28 -10.07 -6.72 -2.59
C ARG A 28 -9.05 -5.85 -3.32
N LEU A 29 -7.85 -5.70 -2.75
CA LEU A 29 -6.72 -5.11 -3.45
C LEU A 29 -6.30 -6.05 -4.60
N VAL A 30 -6.24 -5.51 -5.82
CA VAL A 30 -5.88 -6.26 -7.03
C VAL A 30 -4.45 -5.96 -7.44
N GLU A 31 -4.08 -4.68 -7.47
CA GLU A 31 -2.73 -4.23 -7.79
C GLU A 31 -2.47 -2.84 -7.21
N ALA A 32 -1.19 -2.48 -7.11
CA ALA A 32 -0.75 -1.10 -7.04
C ALA A 32 -0.19 -0.70 -8.42
N VAL A 33 -0.37 0.57 -8.79
CA VAL A 33 0.17 1.16 -10.03
C VAL A 33 0.98 2.40 -9.70
N ALA A 34 2.03 2.68 -10.47
CA ALA A 34 2.88 3.85 -10.29
C ALA A 34 3.06 4.60 -11.61
N ASP A 35 3.23 5.91 -11.57
CA ASP A 35 3.57 6.73 -12.75
C ASP A 35 5.09 6.89 -12.98
N HIS A 36 5.91 6.56 -11.98
CA HIS A 36 7.38 6.54 -12.09
C HIS A 36 8.00 5.37 -11.31
N GLU A 37 9.28 5.09 -11.57
CA GLU A 37 10.02 4.01 -10.91
C GLU A 37 10.47 4.39 -9.49
N GLY A 38 10.75 3.39 -8.66
CA GLY A 38 11.34 3.56 -7.33
C GLY A 38 10.35 3.80 -6.19
N VAL A 39 9.08 4.04 -6.49
CA VAL A 39 8.00 4.21 -5.51
C VAL A 39 7.21 2.93 -5.26
N ALA A 40 6.51 2.84 -4.14
CA ALA A 40 5.64 1.70 -3.83
C ALA A 40 4.39 2.01 -3.02
N ALA A 41 3.56 0.97 -2.91
CA ALA A 41 2.55 0.85 -1.89
C ALA A 41 3.05 -0.04 -0.74
N TYR A 42 2.37 0.04 0.39
CA TYR A 42 2.70 -0.72 1.58
C TYR A 42 1.43 -1.20 2.27
N GLU A 43 1.42 -2.45 2.72
CA GLU A 43 0.46 -2.93 3.70
C GLU A 43 1.07 -2.82 5.10
N VAL A 44 0.41 -2.05 5.96
CA VAL A 44 0.79 -1.87 7.36
C VAL A 44 -0.21 -2.62 8.22
N SER A 45 0.27 -3.66 8.90
CA SER A 45 -0.54 -4.53 9.76
C SER A 45 0.04 -4.64 11.16
N ARG A 46 -0.83 -4.88 12.14
CA ARG A 46 -0.41 -5.11 13.53
C ARG A 46 0.21 -6.49 13.63
N ALA A 47 1.38 -6.57 14.27
CA ALA A 47 2.09 -7.80 14.56
C ALA A 47 2.05 -8.11 16.06
N GLU A 48 2.74 -9.18 16.47
CA GLU A 48 2.77 -9.61 17.86
C GLU A 48 3.38 -8.55 18.79
N HIS A 49 3.00 -8.59 20.06
CA HIS A 49 3.50 -7.69 21.10
C HIS A 49 3.31 -6.19 20.82
N GLY A 50 2.31 -5.82 20.01
CA GLY A 50 2.03 -4.42 19.67
C GLY A 50 3.00 -3.82 18.66
N SER A 51 3.87 -4.63 18.07
CA SER A 51 4.71 -4.22 16.94
C SER A 51 3.88 -4.06 15.67
N VAL A 52 4.48 -3.45 14.65
CA VAL A 52 3.86 -3.21 13.35
C VAL A 52 4.72 -3.84 12.27
N ARG A 53 4.09 -4.54 11.35
CA ARG A 53 4.72 -5.07 10.14
C ARG A 53 4.31 -4.21 8.96
N GLU A 54 5.30 -3.74 8.22
CA GLU A 54 5.11 -3.11 6.91
C GLU A 54 5.57 -4.08 5.82
N THR A 55 4.72 -4.33 4.83
CA THR A 55 5.03 -5.17 3.67
C THR A 55 4.94 -4.32 2.42
N ARG A 56 6.06 -4.19 1.71
CA ARG A 56 6.11 -3.49 0.43
C ARG A 56 5.31 -4.23 -0.64
N ILE A 57 4.54 -3.47 -1.41
CA ILE A 57 3.75 -3.92 -2.56
C ILE A 57 4.35 -3.23 -3.78
N GLU A 58 5.06 -4.00 -4.60
CA GLU A 58 5.66 -3.46 -5.82
C GLU A 58 4.55 -3.07 -6.82
N PRO A 59 4.50 -1.81 -7.26
CA PRO A 59 3.51 -1.36 -8.21
C PRO A 59 3.91 -1.74 -9.64
N ARG A 60 2.92 -1.93 -10.49
CA ARG A 60 3.14 -1.96 -11.94
C ARG A 60 3.28 -0.53 -12.46
N LEU A 61 4.33 -0.26 -13.22
CA LEU A 61 4.49 1.04 -13.89
C LEU A 61 3.39 1.24 -14.93
N LEU A 62 2.76 2.42 -14.91
CA LEU A 62 1.85 2.87 -15.94
C LEU A 62 2.66 3.30 -17.14
N THR A 63 2.59 2.52 -18.20
CA THR A 63 3.08 2.93 -19.51
C THR A 63 2.01 3.79 -20.18
N ALA A 64 2.45 4.75 -21.00
CA ALA A 64 1.51 5.47 -21.86
C ALA A 64 0.74 4.44 -22.70
N GLN A 65 -0.59 4.47 -22.61
CA GLN A 65 -1.40 3.68 -23.51
C GLN A 65 -1.23 4.26 -24.92
N PRO A 66 -0.97 3.44 -25.96
CA PRO A 66 -0.97 3.95 -27.31
C PRO A 66 -2.32 4.61 -27.61
N ALA A 67 -2.25 5.78 -28.25
CA ALA A 67 -3.42 6.56 -28.67
C ALA A 67 -4.32 5.79 -29.63
#